data_AF-A0A1W9QQQ7-F1
#
_entry.id   AF-A0A1W9QQQ7-F1
#
_cell.length_a   1.000
_cell.length_b   1.000
_cell.length_c   1.000
_cell.angle_alpha   90.00
_cell.angle_beta   90.00
_cell.angle_gamma   90.00
#
_symmetry.space_group_name_H-M   'P 1'
#
loop_
_entity.id
_entity.type
_entity.pdbx_description
1 polymer ?
#
loop_
_entity_poly.entity_id
_entity_poly.type
_entity_poly.pdbx_seq_one_letter_code
_entity_poly.pdbx_strand_id
1 'polypeptide(L)'
;TSRAIPALWCGAWTDVIDTVYQGTSTQYSVLPSLFEYYRKQKEMPSEECFYVLKYIESLWLPSFDVDYGPDYWPEFHSTGSTDEDVANETQWVMDNYHPHFLWVYLADVDHAGHTGIWPEYIEAIHIADSIVGVLWQKIQSDPFYKDSTTLIVTNDHGRHDDEHGGFQHHGCGCEGCRHIEFLALGPNIKKDFVSYQNRYTPDMAVTAAHLLGVEPEKATGNVINEIIEMNTTHENQGIIIHKVEVYPNPFFNKVMVSFTLSEKAFTQIIIYDDKGSVVRTLMNKTQNKGNYLISWDGKEETGKKAVPGIYYINIKAGNTRQSLKVLLNNS
;
A
#
# COMPACT_ATOMS: atom_id res chain seq x y z
N THR A 1 4.06 -11.05 6.79
CA THR A 1 4.02 -9.88 7.68
C THR A 1 5.16 -8.89 7.49
N SER A 2 6.39 -9.21 7.89
CA SER A 2 7.49 -8.21 8.01
C SER A 2 7.84 -7.43 6.73
N ARG A 3 7.56 -7.95 5.53
CA ARG A 3 7.73 -7.20 4.27
C ARG A 3 6.45 -6.53 3.77
N ALA A 4 5.31 -7.19 3.96
CA ALA A 4 4.05 -6.78 3.37
C ALA A 4 3.38 -5.64 4.16
N ILE A 5 3.49 -5.64 5.49
CA ILE A 5 2.97 -4.54 6.33
C ILE A 5 3.66 -3.20 6.00
N PRO A 6 5.02 -3.12 5.92
CA PRO A 6 5.67 -1.90 5.40
C PRO A 6 5.23 -1.52 3.99
N ALA A 7 5.00 -2.50 3.10
CA ALA A 7 4.51 -2.21 1.75
C ALA A 7 3.09 -1.62 1.72
N LEU A 8 2.22 -2.12 2.60
CA LEU A 8 0.85 -1.64 2.84
C LEU A 8 0.84 -0.27 3.50
N TRP A 9 1.85 0.08 4.31
CA TRP A 9 1.99 1.42 4.86
C TRP A 9 2.53 2.42 3.83
N CYS A 10 3.61 2.05 3.14
CA CYS A 10 4.38 3.00 2.34
C CYS A 10 3.86 3.15 0.90
N GLY A 11 2.99 2.24 0.45
CA GLY A 11 2.62 2.15 -0.97
C GLY A 11 3.78 1.79 -1.88
N ALA A 12 4.80 1.13 -1.34
CA ALA A 12 5.97 0.64 -2.04
C ALA A 12 6.58 -0.51 -1.25
N TRP A 13 7.08 -1.54 -1.96
CA TRP A 13 7.99 -2.49 -1.32
C TRP A 13 9.22 -1.73 -0.82
N THR A 14 9.56 -1.93 0.45
CA THR A 14 10.61 -1.17 1.12
C THR A 14 11.46 -2.08 2.00
N ASP A 15 12.73 -1.72 2.16
CA ASP A 15 13.59 -2.32 3.18
C ASP A 15 13.11 -1.90 4.58
N VAL A 16 13.44 -2.72 5.57
CA VAL A 16 13.27 -2.41 6.99
C VAL A 16 14.64 -2.40 7.67
N ILE A 17 14.82 -1.53 8.64
CA ILE A 17 16.08 -1.37 9.37
C ILE A 17 15.88 -1.73 10.84
N ASP A 18 16.70 -2.64 11.35
CA ASP A 18 16.77 -2.99 12.77
C ASP A 18 17.19 -1.76 13.59
N THR A 19 16.51 -1.54 14.71
CA THR A 19 16.76 -0.44 15.63
C THR A 19 16.42 -0.82 17.08
N VAL A 20 16.70 0.08 18.00
CA VAL A 20 16.21 0.01 19.38
C VAL A 20 15.37 1.24 19.66
N TYR A 21 14.10 1.04 20.00
CA TYR A 21 13.18 2.12 20.33
C TYR A 21 12.66 1.93 21.75
N GLN A 22 12.85 2.97 22.58
CA GLN A 22 12.48 2.95 24.00
C GLN A 22 13.01 1.73 24.79
N GLY A 23 14.17 1.21 24.40
CA GLY A 23 14.81 0.06 25.05
C GLY A 23 14.43 -1.31 24.47
N THR A 24 13.54 -1.37 23.48
CA THR A 24 13.12 -2.60 22.81
C THR A 24 13.72 -2.71 21.42
N SER A 25 14.30 -3.86 21.09
CA SER A 25 14.74 -4.17 19.72
C SER A 25 13.54 -4.27 18.79
N THR A 26 13.53 -3.47 17.74
CA THR A 26 12.45 -3.42 16.74
C THR A 26 12.99 -3.06 15.36
N GLN A 27 12.10 -2.81 14.39
CA GLN A 27 12.40 -2.43 13.02
C GLN A 27 11.57 -1.22 12.59
N TYR A 28 12.08 -0.45 11.65
CA TYR A 28 11.35 0.64 10.99
C TYR A 28 11.40 0.54 9.47
N SER A 29 10.36 1.05 8.78
CA SER A 29 10.34 1.14 7.31
C SER A 29 11.26 2.24 6.81
N VAL A 30 12.01 2.00 5.73
CA VAL A 30 12.86 3.04 5.14
C VAL A 30 12.04 4.17 4.52
N LEU A 31 10.88 3.83 3.92
CA LEU A 31 9.99 4.81 3.30
C LEU A 31 8.92 5.31 4.28
N PRO A 32 8.47 6.58 4.15
CA PRO A 32 7.36 7.10 4.92
C PRO A 32 6.08 6.29 4.69
N SER A 33 5.34 6.08 5.77
CA SER A 33 4.02 5.47 5.80
C SER A 33 2.93 6.44 5.37
N LEU A 34 1.75 5.91 5.06
CA LEU A 34 0.57 6.71 4.77
C LEU A 34 0.13 7.58 5.96
N PHE A 35 0.37 7.13 7.19
CA PHE A 35 0.11 7.94 8.39
C PHE A 35 0.93 9.24 8.34
N GLU A 36 2.21 9.12 7.98
CA GLU A 36 3.13 10.24 7.91
C GLU A 36 2.74 11.21 6.79
N TYR A 37 2.40 10.71 5.60
CA TYR A 37 1.89 11.55 4.51
C TYR A 37 0.58 12.24 4.90
N TYR A 38 -0.34 11.50 5.52
CA TYR A 38 -1.64 12.01 5.95
C TYR A 38 -1.49 13.16 6.96
N ARG A 39 -0.83 12.89 8.09
CA ARG A 39 -0.66 13.85 9.17
C ARG A 39 0.09 15.10 8.72
N LYS A 40 1.16 14.93 7.92
CA LYS A 40 1.93 16.06 7.40
C LYS A 40 1.14 16.92 6.41
N GLN A 41 0.52 16.30 5.40
CA GLN A 41 -0.13 17.05 4.30
C GLN A 41 -1.48 17.64 4.68
N LYS A 42 -2.17 17.05 5.66
CA LYS A 42 -3.44 17.56 6.18
C LYS A 42 -3.28 18.39 7.45
N GLU A 43 -2.05 18.55 7.96
CA GLU A 43 -1.75 19.25 9.22
C GLU A 43 -2.55 18.68 10.41
N MET A 44 -2.68 17.34 10.47
CA MET A 44 -3.52 16.66 11.45
C MET A 44 -2.72 16.25 12.71
N PRO A 45 -3.31 16.41 13.91
CA PRO A 45 -2.73 15.92 15.15
C PRO A 45 -2.73 14.37 15.18
N SER A 46 -2.05 13.76 16.15
CA SER A 46 -1.94 12.30 16.23
C SER A 46 -3.26 11.65 16.63
N GLU A 47 -4.09 12.35 17.40
CA GLU A 47 -5.42 11.91 17.85
C GLU A 47 -6.48 11.83 16.72
N GLU A 48 -6.09 12.11 15.46
CA GLU A 48 -6.92 11.91 14.27
C GLU A 48 -6.50 10.67 13.47
N CYS A 49 -5.45 9.97 13.92
CA CYS A 49 -4.71 9.00 13.14
C CYS A 49 -4.19 7.84 14.00
N PHE A 50 -4.86 6.69 13.95
CA PHE A 50 -4.57 5.56 14.84
C PHE A 50 -4.14 4.31 14.10
N TYR A 51 -3.28 3.54 14.76
CA TYR A 51 -3.00 2.16 14.41
C TYR A 51 -3.32 1.26 15.61
N VAL A 52 -4.44 0.53 15.51
CA VAL A 52 -4.92 -0.41 16.53
C VAL A 52 -4.48 -1.81 16.14
N LEU A 53 -3.83 -2.51 17.07
CA LEU A 53 -3.24 -3.82 16.81
C LEU A 53 -3.21 -4.66 18.09
N LYS A 54 -3.10 -5.97 17.92
CA LYS A 54 -2.84 -6.88 19.04
C LYS A 54 -1.57 -6.48 19.80
N TYR A 55 -1.52 -6.77 21.10
CA TYR A 55 -0.31 -6.51 21.89
C TYR A 55 0.88 -7.24 21.28
N ILE A 56 1.91 -6.45 20.90
CA ILE A 56 3.20 -6.95 20.47
C ILE A 56 4.28 -6.26 21.28
N GLU A 57 5.25 -7.04 21.80
CA GLU A 57 6.33 -6.49 22.62
C GLU A 57 7.20 -5.49 21.84
N SER A 58 7.32 -5.71 20.53
CA SER A 58 8.15 -4.94 19.62
C SER A 58 7.29 -4.37 18.49
N LEU A 59 6.89 -3.10 18.62
CA LEU A 59 6.10 -2.39 17.62
C LEU A 59 6.91 -2.19 16.34
N TRP A 60 6.39 -2.63 15.20
CA TRP A 60 6.90 -2.20 13.90
C TRP A 60 6.70 -0.68 13.75
N LEU A 61 7.78 0.04 13.49
CA LEU A 61 7.75 1.49 13.42
C LEU A 61 7.60 1.99 11.97
N PRO A 62 6.92 3.12 11.76
CA PRO A 62 7.01 3.89 10.52
C PRO A 62 8.40 4.53 10.39
N SER A 63 8.57 5.40 9.39
CA SER A 63 9.92 5.80 8.99
C SER A 63 10.63 6.73 9.98
N PHE A 64 11.95 6.87 9.80
CA PHE A 64 12.75 7.98 10.34
C PHE A 64 13.21 8.90 9.19
N ASP A 65 12.37 9.09 8.18
CA ASP A 65 12.67 9.93 7.03
C ASP A 65 12.84 11.39 7.45
N VAL A 66 13.77 12.12 6.82
CA VAL A 66 14.10 13.51 7.19
C VAL A 66 12.93 14.48 6.98
N ASP A 67 12.07 14.21 5.99
CA ASP A 67 10.91 15.04 5.71
C ASP A 67 9.67 14.56 6.47
N TYR A 68 9.70 13.35 7.00
CA TYR A 68 8.60 12.74 7.75
C TYR A 68 9.11 12.29 9.12
N GLY A 69 8.70 11.13 9.61
CA GLY A 69 9.25 10.57 10.83
C GLY A 69 8.35 10.66 12.07
N PRO A 70 8.93 10.50 13.28
CA PRO A 70 8.19 10.34 14.54
C PRO A 70 7.10 11.38 14.81
N ASP A 71 7.32 12.62 14.39
CA ASP A 71 6.34 13.71 14.57
C ASP A 71 5.01 13.44 13.84
N TYR A 72 5.03 12.57 12.83
CA TYR A 72 3.88 12.21 11.98
C TYR A 72 3.48 10.73 12.08
N TRP A 73 4.01 9.97 13.04
CA TRP A 73 3.57 8.59 13.30
C TRP A 73 2.11 8.53 13.80
N PRO A 74 1.39 7.42 13.62
CA PRO A 74 0.05 7.30 14.22
C PRO A 74 0.15 7.16 15.75
N GLU A 75 -0.97 7.35 16.43
CA GLU A 75 -1.12 6.83 17.80
C GLU A 75 -1.22 5.29 17.74
N PHE A 76 -0.34 4.61 18.47
CA PHE A 76 -0.32 3.15 18.54
C PHE A 76 -1.17 2.66 19.70
N HIS A 77 -2.18 1.86 19.38
CA HIS A 77 -3.01 1.16 20.36
C HIS A 77 -2.73 -0.34 20.26
N SER A 78 -1.63 -0.77 20.88
CA SER A 78 -1.23 -2.17 20.93
C SER A 78 -1.74 -2.81 22.22
N THR A 79 -2.84 -3.55 22.12
CA THR A 79 -3.58 -4.05 23.28
C THR A 79 -4.13 -5.45 23.04
N GLY A 80 -4.53 -6.11 24.14
CA GLY A 80 -5.24 -7.37 24.08
C GLY A 80 -4.43 -8.55 23.57
N SER A 81 -5.10 -9.69 23.51
CA SER A 81 -4.53 -10.99 23.15
C SER A 81 -5.29 -11.69 22.04
N THR A 82 -6.44 -11.16 21.60
CA THR A 82 -7.24 -11.69 20.50
C THR A 82 -7.64 -10.61 19.52
N ASP A 83 -8.06 -11.01 18.33
CA ASP A 83 -8.64 -10.09 17.33
C ASP A 83 -9.92 -9.42 17.85
N GLU A 84 -10.67 -10.06 18.74
CA GLU A 84 -11.84 -9.46 19.41
C GLU A 84 -11.43 -8.33 20.37
N ASP A 85 -10.32 -8.46 21.08
CA ASP A 85 -9.79 -7.37 21.92
C ASP A 85 -9.42 -6.16 21.05
N VAL A 86 -8.79 -6.40 19.90
CA VAL A 86 -8.47 -5.36 18.91
C VAL A 86 -9.75 -4.69 18.39
N ALA A 87 -10.79 -5.47 18.10
CA ALA A 87 -12.08 -4.94 17.65
C ALA A 87 -12.78 -4.08 18.73
N ASN A 88 -12.69 -4.47 19.99
CA ASN A 88 -13.22 -3.70 21.11
C ASN A 88 -12.47 -2.38 21.29
N GLU A 89 -11.13 -2.42 21.25
CA GLU A 89 -10.30 -1.21 21.29
C GLU A 89 -10.58 -0.29 20.11
N THR A 90 -10.73 -0.85 18.91
CA THR A 90 -11.05 -0.10 17.69
C THR A 90 -12.37 0.66 17.85
N GLN A 91 -13.42 0.00 18.37
CA GLN A 91 -14.70 0.68 18.63
C GLN A 91 -14.56 1.76 19.70
N TRP A 92 -13.77 1.53 20.75
CA TRP A 92 -13.51 2.53 21.77
C TRP A 92 -12.76 3.74 21.19
N VAL A 93 -11.75 3.54 20.35
CA VAL A 93 -11.05 4.61 19.64
C VAL A 93 -12.01 5.41 18.76
N MET A 94 -12.87 4.73 18.00
CA MET A 94 -13.89 5.37 17.17
C MET A 94 -14.84 6.25 18.00
N ASP A 95 -15.31 5.76 19.15
CA ASP A 95 -16.25 6.49 20.02
C ASP A 95 -15.64 7.71 20.71
N ASN A 96 -14.36 7.65 21.08
CA ASN A 96 -13.72 8.68 21.90
C ASN A 96 -12.96 9.72 21.09
N TYR A 97 -12.44 9.34 19.92
CA TYR A 97 -11.55 10.19 19.13
C TYR A 97 -12.11 10.56 17.75
N HIS A 98 -13.04 9.76 17.21
CA HIS A 98 -13.55 9.95 15.85
C HIS A 98 -12.45 10.12 14.77
N PRO A 99 -11.43 9.25 14.69
CA PRO A 99 -10.31 9.47 13.78
C PRO A 99 -10.72 9.46 12.32
N HIS A 100 -10.10 10.35 11.54
CA HIS A 100 -10.26 10.41 10.08
C HIS A 100 -9.42 9.36 9.34
N PHE A 101 -8.36 8.81 9.98
CA PHE A 101 -7.59 7.70 9.43
C PHE A 101 -7.27 6.66 10.50
N LEU A 102 -7.77 5.44 10.30
CA LEU A 102 -7.66 4.34 11.25
C LEU A 102 -7.18 3.08 10.54
N TRP A 103 -6.16 2.44 11.09
CA TRP A 103 -5.67 1.14 10.67
C TRP A 103 -5.92 0.12 11.77
N VAL A 104 -6.45 -1.04 11.41
CA VAL A 104 -6.72 -2.16 12.33
C VAL A 104 -5.94 -3.38 11.86
N TYR A 105 -5.17 -4.00 12.76
CA TYR A 105 -4.40 -5.22 12.46
C TYR A 105 -4.88 -6.40 13.30
N LEU A 106 -5.39 -7.40 12.57
CA LEU A 106 -5.88 -8.68 13.08
C LEU A 106 -4.83 -9.75 12.77
N ALA A 107 -4.46 -10.55 13.77
CA ALA A 107 -3.32 -11.48 13.69
C ALA A 107 -3.73 -12.95 13.88
N ASP A 108 -4.92 -13.23 14.40
CA ASP A 108 -5.24 -14.59 14.85
C ASP A 108 -5.41 -15.57 13.69
N VAL A 109 -5.78 -15.11 12.50
CA VAL A 109 -5.78 -15.95 11.28
C VAL A 109 -4.38 -16.46 10.93
N ASP A 110 -3.33 -15.63 11.15
CA ASP A 110 -1.96 -16.08 10.91
C ASP A 110 -1.50 -17.10 11.98
N HIS A 111 -1.82 -16.83 13.23
CA HIS A 111 -1.53 -17.76 14.31
C HIS A 111 -2.25 -19.11 14.14
N ALA A 112 -3.54 -19.08 13.83
CA ALA A 112 -4.36 -20.27 13.66
C ALA A 112 -3.88 -21.13 12.48
N GLY A 113 -3.48 -20.53 11.35
CA GLY A 113 -3.00 -21.34 10.23
C GLY A 113 -1.69 -22.06 10.54
N HIS A 114 -0.79 -21.48 11.36
CA HIS A 114 0.45 -22.17 11.76
C HIS A 114 0.24 -23.44 12.58
N THR A 115 -0.92 -23.61 13.21
CA THR A 115 -1.29 -24.86 13.92
C THR A 115 -1.44 -26.05 12.96
N GLY A 116 -1.77 -25.80 11.69
CA GLY A 116 -2.15 -26.84 10.73
C GLY A 116 -3.52 -27.48 11.02
N ILE A 117 -4.31 -26.95 11.95
CA ILE A 117 -5.63 -27.46 12.32
C ILE A 117 -6.71 -26.72 11.55
N TRP A 118 -7.31 -27.39 10.56
CA TRP A 118 -8.27 -26.76 9.64
C TRP A 118 -9.48 -26.11 10.34
N PRO A 119 -10.16 -26.76 11.32
CA PRO A 119 -11.26 -26.10 12.02
C PRO A 119 -10.86 -24.82 12.76
N GLU A 120 -9.66 -24.76 13.35
CA GLU A 120 -9.17 -23.56 14.03
C GLU A 120 -8.88 -22.43 13.05
N TYR A 121 -8.29 -22.76 11.89
CA TYR A 121 -8.02 -21.79 10.83
C TYR A 121 -9.31 -21.19 10.26
N ILE A 122 -10.31 -22.02 9.98
CA ILE A 122 -11.62 -21.57 9.48
C ILE A 122 -12.36 -20.74 10.53
N GLU A 123 -12.31 -21.14 11.80
CA GLU A 123 -12.94 -20.36 12.87
C GLU A 123 -12.30 -18.97 13.02
N ALA A 124 -10.97 -18.87 12.97
CA ALA A 124 -10.27 -17.59 12.99
C ALA A 124 -10.69 -16.68 11.81
N ILE A 125 -10.89 -17.25 10.61
CA ILE A 125 -11.40 -16.51 9.45
C ILE A 125 -12.83 -16.01 9.70
N HIS A 126 -13.72 -16.84 10.27
CA HIS A 126 -15.08 -16.40 10.61
C HIS A 126 -15.10 -15.29 11.66
N ILE A 127 -14.18 -15.33 12.64
CA ILE A 127 -14.05 -14.27 13.64
C ILE A 127 -13.60 -12.96 12.96
N ALA A 128 -12.57 -13.01 12.10
CA ALA A 128 -12.10 -11.84 11.36
C ALA A 128 -13.20 -11.23 10.47
N ASP A 129 -13.95 -12.07 9.73
CA ASP A 129 -15.10 -11.64 8.92
C ASP A 129 -16.20 -10.99 9.78
N SER A 130 -16.51 -11.57 10.94
CA SER A 130 -17.48 -11.02 11.89
C SER A 130 -17.05 -9.64 12.40
N ILE A 131 -15.76 -9.46 12.70
CA ILE A 131 -15.20 -8.16 13.12
C ILE A 131 -15.34 -7.12 12.01
N VAL A 132 -15.05 -7.46 10.75
CA VAL A 132 -15.28 -6.58 9.59
C VAL A 132 -16.75 -6.14 9.54
N GLY A 133 -17.69 -7.07 9.73
CA GLY A 133 -19.11 -6.78 9.79
C GLY A 133 -19.49 -5.82 10.93
N VAL A 134 -18.96 -6.04 12.14
CA VAL A 134 -19.18 -5.17 13.31
C VAL A 134 -18.66 -3.75 13.07
N LEU A 135 -17.42 -3.62 12.56
CA LEU A 135 -16.82 -2.32 12.28
C LEU A 135 -17.56 -1.59 11.16
N TRP A 136 -18.02 -2.30 10.12
CA TRP A 136 -18.84 -1.70 9.09
C TRP A 136 -20.19 -1.21 9.65
N GLN A 137 -20.86 -1.99 10.50
CA GLN A 137 -22.08 -1.54 11.17
C GLN A 137 -21.84 -0.30 12.03
N LYS A 138 -20.71 -0.24 12.76
CA LYS A 138 -20.28 0.93 13.54
C LYS A 138 -20.19 2.17 12.65
N ILE A 139 -19.44 2.09 11.54
CA ILE A 139 -19.32 3.13 10.52
C ILE A 139 -20.69 3.60 10.02
N GLN A 140 -21.60 2.67 9.71
CA GLN A 140 -22.92 3.00 9.17
C GLN A 140 -23.89 3.57 10.21
N SER A 141 -23.68 3.27 11.49
CA SER A 141 -24.53 3.72 12.60
C SER A 141 -24.19 5.12 13.11
N ASP A 142 -22.95 5.56 12.89
CA ASP A 142 -22.43 6.82 13.40
C ASP A 142 -22.54 7.95 12.35
N PRO A 143 -23.22 9.07 12.63
CA PRO A 143 -23.33 10.20 11.71
C PRO A 143 -22.01 10.82 11.27
N PHE A 144 -20.93 10.69 12.06
CA PHE A 144 -19.61 11.20 11.71
C PHE A 144 -19.00 10.38 10.54
N TYR A 145 -19.11 9.06 10.61
CA TYR A 145 -18.50 8.13 9.64
C TYR A 145 -19.40 7.79 8.46
N LYS A 146 -20.70 7.76 8.69
CA LYS A 146 -21.68 7.35 7.70
C LYS A 146 -21.61 8.24 6.47
N ASP A 147 -21.64 7.60 5.29
CA ASP A 147 -21.60 8.26 3.98
C ASP A 147 -20.35 9.11 3.71
N SER A 148 -19.32 9.04 4.57
CA SER A 148 -18.04 9.76 4.44
C SER A 148 -16.81 8.84 4.48
N THR A 149 -16.95 7.64 5.04
CA THR A 149 -15.84 6.72 5.28
C THR A 149 -15.77 5.62 4.22
N THR A 150 -14.53 5.29 3.81
CA THR A 150 -14.23 4.07 3.06
C THR A 150 -13.55 3.05 3.98
N LEU A 151 -14.10 1.84 4.05
CA LEU A 151 -13.48 0.68 4.67
C LEU A 151 -12.76 -0.13 3.60
N ILE A 152 -11.47 -0.44 3.82
CA ILE A 152 -10.66 -1.34 3.00
C ILE A 152 -10.25 -2.53 3.86
N VAL A 153 -10.47 -3.75 3.38
CA VAL A 153 -10.11 -5.01 4.05
C VAL A 153 -9.21 -5.81 3.12
N THR A 154 -8.10 -6.30 3.65
CA THR A 154 -7.12 -7.11 2.94
C THR A 154 -6.26 -7.89 3.93
N ASN A 155 -5.51 -8.85 3.42
CA ASN A 155 -4.46 -9.55 4.14
C ASN A 155 -3.07 -9.22 3.57
N ASP A 156 -2.04 -9.31 4.41
CA ASP A 156 -0.67 -8.97 4.04
C ASP A 156 0.01 -10.10 3.23
N HIS A 157 -0.40 -11.35 3.42
CA HIS A 157 -0.06 -12.49 2.57
C HIS A 157 -1.10 -13.60 2.66
N GLY A 158 -1.13 -14.48 1.66
CA GLY A 158 -1.90 -15.72 1.73
C GLY A 158 -1.13 -16.87 2.40
N ARG A 159 -1.47 -18.10 2.02
CA ARG A 159 -0.90 -19.35 2.53
C ARG A 159 -0.47 -20.25 1.38
N HIS A 160 0.41 -21.22 1.62
CA HIS A 160 0.73 -22.21 0.60
C HIS A 160 -0.52 -22.89 0.04
N ASP A 161 -0.53 -23.12 -1.28
CA ASP A 161 -1.48 -24.00 -1.92
C ASP A 161 -1.15 -25.48 -1.63
N ASP A 162 -2.03 -26.39 -2.05
CA ASP A 162 -1.88 -27.82 -1.78
C ASP A 162 -0.61 -28.44 -2.42
N GLU A 163 -0.11 -27.87 -3.53
CA GLU A 163 1.14 -28.30 -4.16
C GLU A 163 2.37 -27.90 -3.34
N HIS A 164 2.21 -26.93 -2.43
CA HIS A 164 3.27 -26.39 -1.56
C HIS A 164 3.09 -26.76 -0.08
N GLY A 165 2.30 -27.80 0.20
CA GLY A 165 2.14 -28.34 1.56
C GLY A 165 0.93 -27.77 2.33
N GLY A 166 0.02 -27.08 1.64
CA GLY A 166 -1.24 -26.60 2.20
C GLY A 166 -1.08 -25.45 3.19
N PHE A 167 -2.20 -25.01 3.76
CA PHE A 167 -2.33 -23.71 4.42
C PHE A 167 -1.43 -23.45 5.64
N GLN A 168 -0.77 -24.46 6.19
CA GLN A 168 0.01 -24.33 7.45
C GLN A 168 1.20 -23.36 7.32
N HIS A 169 1.74 -23.23 6.11
CA HIS A 169 2.95 -22.48 5.84
C HIS A 169 2.71 -21.33 4.86
N HIS A 170 3.65 -20.40 4.85
CA HIS A 170 3.72 -19.27 3.92
C HIS A 170 5.19 -18.85 3.72
N GLY A 171 5.40 -17.82 2.90
CA GLY A 171 6.72 -17.21 2.71
C GLY A 171 7.47 -17.61 1.44
N CYS A 172 6.89 -18.47 0.59
CA CYS A 172 7.40 -18.74 -0.75
C CYS A 172 6.67 -17.94 -1.85
N GLY A 173 7.09 -18.10 -3.11
CA GLY A 173 6.52 -17.40 -4.27
C GLY A 173 5.30 -18.07 -4.91
N CYS A 174 4.72 -19.10 -4.28
CA CYS A 174 3.53 -19.80 -4.83
C CYS A 174 2.34 -18.87 -4.99
N GLU A 175 1.33 -19.31 -5.76
CA GLU A 175 0.13 -18.50 -5.99
C GLU A 175 -0.65 -18.30 -4.69
N GLY A 176 -0.81 -19.34 -3.87
CA GLY A 176 -1.51 -19.22 -2.58
C GLY A 176 -0.90 -18.16 -1.65
N CYS A 177 0.43 -18.01 -1.62
CA CYS A 177 1.09 -16.97 -0.82
C CYS A 177 0.81 -15.55 -1.31
N ARG A 178 0.64 -15.39 -2.62
CA ARG A 178 0.61 -14.08 -3.30
C ARG A 178 -0.82 -13.62 -3.63
N HIS A 179 -1.76 -14.54 -3.69
CA HIS A 179 -3.16 -14.27 -3.92
C HIS A 179 -3.82 -13.88 -2.58
N ILE A 180 -4.20 -12.61 -2.48
CA ILE A 180 -4.75 -12.01 -1.28
C ILE A 180 -6.12 -11.39 -1.57
N GLU A 181 -6.93 -11.21 -0.55
CA GLU A 181 -8.23 -10.55 -0.66
C GLU A 181 -8.07 -9.03 -0.76
N PHE A 182 -9.04 -8.38 -1.41
CA PHE A 182 -9.20 -6.94 -1.36
C PHE A 182 -10.68 -6.60 -1.46
N LEU A 183 -11.23 -6.08 -0.37
CA LEU A 183 -12.60 -5.58 -0.28
C LEU A 183 -12.55 -4.09 0.02
N ALA A 184 -13.36 -3.30 -0.70
CA ALA A 184 -13.54 -1.89 -0.42
C ALA A 184 -15.04 -1.56 -0.35
N LEU A 185 -15.45 -0.79 0.66
CA LEU A 185 -16.82 -0.37 0.91
C LEU A 185 -16.83 1.12 1.24
N GLY A 186 -17.69 1.91 0.61
CA GLY A 186 -17.74 3.34 0.89
C GLY A 186 -18.61 4.12 -0.10
N PRO A 187 -18.82 5.43 0.16
CA PRO A 187 -19.66 6.30 -0.68
C PRO A 187 -19.09 6.55 -2.08
N ASN A 188 -17.77 6.38 -2.27
CA ASN A 188 -17.09 6.58 -3.56
C ASN A 188 -16.55 5.26 -4.15
N ILE A 189 -17.01 4.11 -3.65
CA ILE A 189 -16.64 2.80 -4.15
C ILE A 189 -17.83 2.21 -4.89
N LYS A 190 -17.59 1.68 -6.09
CA LYS A 190 -18.62 1.03 -6.91
C LYS A 190 -19.26 -0.12 -6.16
N LYS A 191 -20.60 -0.11 -6.10
CA LYS A 191 -21.40 -1.20 -5.54
C LYS A 191 -21.50 -2.35 -6.54
N ASP A 192 -21.57 -3.58 -6.02
CA ASP A 192 -21.74 -4.82 -6.79
C ASP A 192 -20.72 -4.98 -7.93
N PHE A 193 -19.49 -4.52 -7.72
CA PHE A 193 -18.42 -4.53 -8.71
C PHE A 193 -17.27 -5.45 -8.29
N VAL A 194 -16.79 -6.26 -9.24
CA VAL A 194 -15.61 -7.11 -9.08
C VAL A 194 -14.58 -6.71 -10.13
N SER A 195 -13.36 -6.38 -9.68
CA SER A 195 -12.22 -6.19 -10.58
C SER A 195 -11.59 -7.54 -10.92
N TYR A 196 -11.24 -7.71 -12.19
CA TYR A 196 -10.44 -8.85 -12.68
C TYR A 196 -9.03 -8.42 -13.10
N GLN A 197 -8.63 -7.20 -12.76
CA GLN A 197 -7.29 -6.69 -13.06
C GLN A 197 -6.30 -7.16 -11.99
N ASN A 198 -5.11 -7.58 -12.42
CA ASN A 198 -4.04 -7.89 -11.49
C ASN A 198 -3.56 -6.61 -10.81
N ARG A 199 -3.59 -6.60 -9.48
CA ARG A 199 -3.10 -5.54 -8.61
C ARG A 199 -2.06 -6.06 -7.63
N TYR A 200 -1.29 -5.16 -7.04
CA TYR A 200 -0.21 -5.50 -6.11
C TYR A 200 -0.40 -4.78 -4.78
N THR A 201 0.15 -5.34 -3.70
CA THR A 201 0.08 -4.79 -2.33
C THR A 201 0.32 -3.27 -2.24
N PRO A 202 1.34 -2.68 -2.90
CA PRO A 202 1.54 -1.23 -2.91
C PRO A 202 0.35 -0.39 -3.44
N ASP A 203 -0.45 -0.94 -4.36
CA ASP A 203 -1.60 -0.25 -4.97
C ASP A 203 -2.69 0.07 -3.94
N MET A 204 -2.81 -0.75 -2.89
CA MET A 204 -3.82 -0.60 -1.84
C MET A 204 -3.57 0.67 -1.02
N ALA A 205 -2.33 0.89 -0.58
CA ALA A 205 -1.95 2.09 0.16
C ALA A 205 -2.08 3.35 -0.70
N VAL A 206 -1.69 3.27 -1.99
CA VAL A 206 -1.82 4.40 -2.92
C VAL A 206 -3.29 4.73 -3.20
N THR A 207 -4.16 3.72 -3.23
CA THR A 207 -5.61 3.92 -3.34
C THR A 207 -6.19 4.56 -2.09
N ALA A 208 -5.79 4.11 -0.89
CA ALA A 208 -6.18 4.75 0.36
C ALA A 208 -5.70 6.21 0.43
N ALA A 209 -4.46 6.48 0.02
CA ALA A 209 -3.90 7.84 -0.06
C ALA A 209 -4.71 8.74 -1.00
N HIS A 210 -5.08 8.22 -2.17
CA HIS A 210 -5.92 8.93 -3.12
C HIS A 210 -7.28 9.29 -2.53
N LEU A 211 -7.94 8.35 -1.84
CA LEU A 211 -9.24 8.59 -1.18
C LEU A 211 -9.13 9.57 -0.01
N LEU A 212 -8.01 9.59 0.71
CA LEU A 212 -7.70 10.58 1.76
C LEU A 212 -7.29 11.95 1.16
N GLY A 213 -7.08 12.03 -0.16
CA GLY A 213 -6.60 13.23 -0.84
C GLY A 213 -5.20 13.64 -0.42
N VAL A 214 -4.29 12.67 -0.25
CA VAL A 214 -2.86 12.89 0.03
C VAL A 214 -1.99 12.19 -1.03
N GLU A 215 -0.82 12.75 -1.30
CA GLU A 215 0.11 12.24 -2.30
C GLU A 215 1.25 11.46 -1.62
N PRO A 216 1.33 10.12 -1.78
CA PRO A 216 2.41 9.34 -1.20
C PRO A 216 3.65 9.42 -2.10
N GLU A 217 4.45 10.46 -1.92
CA GLU A 217 5.47 10.89 -2.88
C GLU A 217 6.47 9.78 -3.26
N LYS A 218 6.86 8.92 -2.30
CA LYS A 218 7.84 7.84 -2.51
C LYS A 218 7.21 6.48 -2.85
N ALA A 219 5.89 6.40 -2.96
CA ALA A 219 5.20 5.16 -3.31
C ALA A 219 5.47 4.69 -4.76
N THR A 220 5.42 3.39 -4.99
CA THR A 220 5.57 2.74 -6.30
C THR A 220 4.31 1.99 -6.73
N GLY A 221 3.23 2.03 -5.93
CA GLY A 221 1.91 1.55 -6.32
C GLY A 221 1.15 2.49 -7.25
N ASN A 222 0.02 2.01 -7.75
CA ASN A 222 -0.95 2.74 -8.56
C ASN A 222 -2.30 2.83 -7.84
N VAL A 223 -3.07 3.87 -8.12
CA VAL A 223 -4.48 3.93 -7.72
C VAL A 223 -5.25 2.85 -8.48
N ILE A 224 -6.05 2.05 -7.75
CA ILE A 224 -6.97 1.05 -8.30
C ILE A 224 -8.24 1.78 -8.81
N ASN A 225 -8.10 2.56 -9.88
CA ASN A 225 -9.17 3.46 -10.34
C ASN A 225 -10.47 2.73 -10.75
N GLU A 226 -10.39 1.45 -11.12
CA GLU A 226 -11.54 0.70 -11.61
C GLU A 226 -12.59 0.42 -10.53
N ILE A 227 -12.25 0.46 -9.23
CA ILE A 227 -13.21 0.28 -8.13
C ILE A 227 -13.87 1.60 -7.71
N ILE A 228 -13.31 2.75 -8.08
CA ILE A 228 -13.77 4.06 -7.63
C ILE A 228 -14.93 4.53 -8.51
N GLU A 229 -16.00 5.01 -7.89
CA GLU A 229 -17.16 5.58 -8.59
C GLU A 229 -16.82 7.00 -9.07
N MET A 230 -16.68 7.17 -10.39
CA MET A 230 -16.38 8.48 -10.98
C MET A 230 -17.57 9.41 -10.83
N ASN A 231 -17.50 10.37 -9.91
CA ASN A 231 -18.46 11.46 -9.87
C ASN A 231 -18.19 12.41 -11.05
N THR A 232 -19.10 12.38 -12.02
CA THR A 232 -19.03 13.09 -13.32
C THR A 232 -18.93 14.61 -13.23
N THR A 233 -18.99 15.21 -12.04
CA THR A 233 -18.97 16.67 -11.87
C THR A 233 -17.58 17.25 -11.57
N HIS A 234 -16.58 16.49 -11.09
CA HIS A 234 -15.27 17.09 -10.74
C HIS A 234 -14.00 16.27 -11.00
N GLU A 235 -14.05 14.99 -11.39
CA GLU A 235 -12.82 14.16 -11.47
C GLU A 235 -12.32 13.83 -12.89
N ASN A 236 -13.12 14.08 -13.94
CA ASN A 236 -12.65 13.88 -15.32
C ASN A 236 -11.71 15.00 -15.83
N GLN A 237 -11.39 15.97 -14.97
CA GLN A 237 -10.40 17.01 -15.23
C GLN A 237 -9.16 16.74 -14.37
N GLY A 238 -8.21 15.93 -14.84
CA GLY A 238 -6.96 15.77 -14.09
C GLY A 238 -6.07 14.60 -14.47
N ILE A 239 -6.53 13.64 -15.29
CA ILE A 239 -5.63 12.59 -15.78
C ILE A 239 -4.72 13.15 -16.87
N ILE A 240 -3.44 13.36 -16.55
CA ILE A 240 -2.45 13.94 -17.46
C ILE A 240 -1.73 12.87 -18.29
N ILE A 241 -1.50 11.68 -17.70
CA ILE A 241 -0.74 10.60 -18.33
C ILE A 241 -1.71 9.57 -18.96
N HIS A 242 -1.51 9.26 -20.25
CA HIS A 242 -2.27 8.24 -20.98
C HIS A 242 -1.38 7.32 -21.81
N LYS A 243 -1.95 6.20 -22.28
CA LYS A 243 -1.31 5.25 -23.23
C LYS A 243 0.11 4.85 -22.80
N VAL A 244 0.22 4.43 -21.54
CA VAL A 244 1.50 4.05 -20.97
C VAL A 244 1.81 2.61 -21.34
N GLU A 245 2.94 2.38 -22.02
CA GLU A 245 3.38 1.04 -22.40
C GLU A 245 4.87 0.88 -22.10
N VAL A 246 5.27 -0.32 -21.70
CA VAL A 246 6.67 -0.71 -21.54
C VAL A 246 6.99 -1.89 -22.44
N TYR A 247 8.07 -1.80 -23.22
CA TYR A 247 8.46 -2.88 -24.11
C TYR A 247 9.97 -2.86 -24.46
N PRO A 248 10.59 -4.04 -24.64
CA PRO A 248 10.08 -5.34 -24.20
C PRO A 248 10.03 -5.41 -22.66
N ASN A 249 9.16 -6.27 -22.11
CA ASN A 249 9.15 -6.61 -20.69
C ASN A 249 8.78 -8.10 -20.57
N PRO A 250 9.69 -8.98 -20.14
CA PRO A 250 11.04 -8.72 -19.62
C PRO A 250 12.02 -8.13 -20.65
N PHE A 251 13.11 -7.50 -20.18
CA PHE A 251 14.17 -6.92 -21.03
C PHE A 251 15.58 -7.33 -20.58
N PHE A 252 16.55 -7.24 -21.49
CA PHE A 252 17.95 -7.62 -21.23
C PHE A 252 18.91 -6.43 -21.22
N ASN A 253 18.78 -5.56 -22.23
CA ASN A 253 19.71 -4.44 -22.45
C ASN A 253 19.03 -3.08 -22.36
N LYS A 254 17.78 -2.98 -22.84
CA LYS A 254 17.00 -1.75 -22.77
C LYS A 254 15.51 -2.04 -22.72
N VAL A 255 14.79 -1.19 -22.00
CA VAL A 255 13.33 -1.11 -22.03
C VAL A 255 12.94 0.27 -22.55
N MET A 256 11.94 0.30 -23.42
CA MET A 256 11.30 1.51 -23.90
C MET A 256 10.05 1.78 -23.07
N VAL A 257 9.79 3.03 -22.75
CA VAL A 257 8.57 3.47 -22.07
C VAL A 257 7.92 4.53 -22.94
N SER A 258 6.73 4.23 -23.46
CA SER A 258 5.90 5.18 -24.19
C SER A 258 4.80 5.71 -23.28
N PHE A 259 4.46 7.00 -23.42
CA PHE A 259 3.31 7.61 -22.76
C PHE A 259 2.89 8.88 -23.50
N THR A 260 1.68 9.34 -23.24
CA THR A 260 1.11 10.58 -23.76
C THR A 260 0.81 11.54 -22.62
N LEU A 261 1.26 12.78 -22.73
CA LEU A 261 0.81 13.88 -21.87
C LEU A 261 -0.33 14.62 -22.57
N SER A 262 -1.48 14.75 -21.92
CA SER A 262 -2.66 15.47 -22.44
C SER A 262 -2.49 17.00 -22.39
N GLU A 263 -1.59 17.49 -21.54
CA GLU A 263 -1.26 18.90 -21.35
C GLU A 263 0.20 19.13 -20.93
N LYS A 264 0.60 20.40 -20.79
CA LYS A 264 1.94 20.76 -20.30
C LYS A 264 2.01 20.51 -18.79
N ALA A 265 2.98 19.73 -18.33
CA ALA A 265 3.13 19.39 -16.92
C ALA A 265 4.60 19.28 -16.52
N PHE A 266 4.89 19.47 -15.24
CA PHE A 266 6.16 19.05 -14.66
C PHE A 266 6.18 17.51 -14.62
N THR A 267 7.16 16.90 -15.28
CA THR A 267 7.23 15.45 -15.47
C THR A 267 8.50 14.88 -14.86
N GLN A 268 8.33 13.88 -14.01
CA GLN A 268 9.39 13.09 -13.41
C GLN A 268 9.27 11.64 -13.86
N ILE A 269 10.40 11.04 -14.21
CA ILE A 269 10.50 9.62 -14.51
C ILE A 269 11.69 9.07 -13.75
N ILE A 270 11.40 8.22 -12.76
CA ILE A 270 12.39 7.68 -11.83
C ILE A 270 12.26 6.16 -11.81
N ILE A 271 13.39 5.49 -11.83
CA ILE A 271 13.50 4.03 -11.71
C ILE A 271 13.78 3.70 -10.25
N TYR A 272 12.99 2.80 -9.69
CA TYR A 272 13.15 2.26 -8.35
C TYR A 272 13.44 0.76 -8.41
N ASP A 273 14.21 0.23 -7.48
CA ASP A 273 14.36 -1.21 -7.27
C ASP A 273 13.17 -1.80 -6.50
N ASP A 274 13.21 -3.10 -6.20
CA ASP A 274 12.18 -3.80 -5.44
C ASP A 274 12.16 -3.50 -3.93
N LYS A 275 13.05 -2.61 -3.49
CA LYS A 275 13.17 -2.09 -2.13
C LYS A 275 12.80 -0.61 -2.05
N GLY A 276 12.33 -0.03 -3.15
CA GLY A 276 11.93 1.37 -3.23
C GLY A 276 13.11 2.36 -3.24
N SER A 277 14.34 1.89 -3.46
CA SER A 277 15.51 2.75 -3.60
C SER A 277 15.60 3.31 -5.02
N VAL A 278 15.98 4.58 -5.15
CA VAL A 278 16.18 5.23 -6.46
C VAL A 278 17.39 4.62 -7.16
N VAL A 279 17.15 4.04 -8.34
CA VAL A 279 18.17 3.46 -9.22
C VAL A 279 18.66 4.50 -10.21
N ARG A 280 17.74 5.27 -10.81
CA ARG A 280 18.06 6.28 -11.82
C ARG A 280 16.94 7.28 -12.06
N THR A 281 17.30 8.54 -12.32
CA THR A 281 16.35 9.55 -12.82
C THR A 281 16.49 9.70 -14.33
N LEU A 282 15.44 9.35 -15.09
CA LEU A 282 15.42 9.49 -16.56
C LEU A 282 14.89 10.85 -17.01
N MET A 283 14.02 11.47 -16.22
CA MET A 283 13.43 12.76 -16.52
C MET A 283 13.07 13.50 -15.24
N ASN A 284 13.33 14.80 -15.19
CA ASN A 284 12.92 15.67 -14.10
C ASN A 284 12.81 17.12 -14.61
N LYS A 285 11.78 17.41 -15.41
CA LYS A 285 11.59 18.71 -16.05
C LYS A 285 10.16 18.93 -16.54
N THR A 286 9.83 20.19 -16.84
CA THR A 286 8.57 20.53 -17.51
C THR A 286 8.57 20.02 -18.95
N GLN A 287 7.48 19.36 -19.34
CA GLN A 287 7.23 18.81 -20.66
C GLN A 287 5.96 19.40 -21.25
N ASN A 288 5.93 19.57 -22.57
CA ASN A 288 4.73 20.01 -23.27
C ASN A 288 3.77 18.84 -23.49
N LYS A 289 2.53 19.16 -23.88
CA LYS A 289 1.60 18.16 -24.41
C LYS A 289 2.25 17.38 -25.56
N GLY A 290 2.14 16.05 -25.56
CA GLY A 290 2.64 15.23 -26.66
C GLY A 290 2.88 13.77 -26.31
N ASN A 291 3.36 13.03 -27.31
CA ASN A 291 3.76 11.63 -27.14
C ASN A 291 5.25 11.58 -26.81
N TYR A 292 5.59 10.75 -25.84
CA TYR A 292 6.95 10.57 -25.35
C TYR A 292 7.36 9.12 -25.49
N LEU A 293 8.62 8.91 -25.87
CA LEU A 293 9.28 7.61 -25.91
C LEU A 293 10.65 7.79 -25.27
N ILE A 294 10.84 7.18 -24.11
CA ILE A 294 12.09 7.20 -23.37
C ILE A 294 12.66 5.79 -23.27
N SER A 295 13.95 5.68 -22.95
CA SER A 295 14.60 4.38 -22.78
C SER A 295 15.38 4.33 -21.48
N TRP A 296 15.35 3.18 -20.81
CA TRP A 296 16.31 2.83 -19.77
C TRP A 296 17.21 1.70 -20.27
N ASP A 297 18.52 1.85 -20.15
CA ASP A 297 19.53 0.88 -20.60
C ASP A 297 19.96 -0.10 -19.48
N GLY A 298 19.16 -0.23 -18.42
CA GLY A 298 19.46 -1.13 -17.30
C GLY A 298 20.66 -0.69 -16.46
N LYS A 299 21.01 0.60 -16.47
CA LYS A 299 22.10 1.15 -15.64
C LYS A 299 21.58 2.05 -14.53
N GLU A 300 22.30 2.01 -13.42
CA GLU A 300 22.18 2.94 -12.30
C GLU A 300 22.66 4.35 -12.68
N GLU A 301 22.39 5.33 -11.82
CA GLU A 301 22.90 6.71 -11.94
C GLU A 301 24.44 6.75 -12.01
N THR A 302 25.12 5.81 -11.35
CA THR A 302 26.59 5.65 -11.36
C THR A 302 27.15 5.20 -12.72
N GLY A 303 26.29 4.81 -13.66
CA GLY A 303 26.66 4.19 -14.93
C GLY A 303 26.95 2.69 -14.85
N LYS A 304 26.88 2.10 -13.65
CA LYS A 304 27.03 0.64 -13.45
C LYS A 304 25.77 -0.09 -13.92
N LYS A 305 25.92 -1.33 -14.41
CA LYS A 305 24.78 -2.17 -14.79
C LYS A 305 24.02 -2.58 -13.52
N ALA A 306 22.71 -2.34 -13.53
CA ALA A 306 21.81 -2.74 -12.46
C ALA A 306 21.71 -4.27 -12.39
N VAL A 307 21.49 -4.80 -11.20
CA VAL A 307 21.40 -6.25 -10.98
C VAL A 307 20.11 -6.79 -11.61
N PRO A 308 20.12 -7.95 -12.27
CA PRO A 308 18.90 -8.55 -12.79
C PRO A 308 17.86 -8.78 -11.68
N GLY A 309 16.61 -8.38 -11.95
CA GLY A 309 15.58 -8.27 -10.93
C GLY A 309 14.39 -7.42 -11.35
N ILE A 310 13.47 -7.22 -10.40
CA ILE A 310 12.28 -6.40 -10.57
C ILE A 310 12.62 -4.94 -10.32
N TYR A 311 12.11 -4.06 -11.17
CA TYR A 311 12.20 -2.61 -11.04
C TYR A 311 10.84 -1.96 -11.30
N TYR A 312 10.67 -0.74 -10.80
CA TYR A 312 9.48 0.08 -11.00
C TYR A 312 9.85 1.37 -11.72
N ILE A 313 9.21 1.62 -12.86
CA ILE A 313 9.32 2.88 -13.58
C ILE A 313 8.15 3.75 -13.17
N ASN A 314 8.44 4.75 -12.32
CA ASN A 314 7.47 5.72 -11.86
C ASN A 314 7.47 6.93 -12.79
N ILE A 315 6.33 7.21 -13.42
CA ILE A 315 6.04 8.42 -14.19
C ILE A 315 5.09 9.28 -13.35
N LYS A 316 5.52 10.49 -13.01
CA LYS A 316 4.68 11.51 -12.37
C LYS A 316 4.55 12.70 -13.30
N ALA A 317 3.33 13.18 -13.52
CA ALA A 317 3.06 14.41 -14.27
C ALA A 317 1.87 15.14 -13.64
N GLY A 318 2.12 16.36 -13.14
CA GLY A 318 1.15 17.11 -12.34
C GLY A 318 0.62 16.25 -11.18
N ASN A 319 -0.70 16.09 -11.10
CA ASN A 319 -1.37 15.30 -10.07
C ASN A 319 -1.57 13.82 -10.45
N THR A 320 -0.97 13.36 -11.55
CA THR A 320 -1.04 11.95 -11.95
C THR A 320 0.24 11.20 -11.76
N ARG A 321 0.08 9.93 -11.41
CA ARG A 321 1.14 8.94 -11.35
C ARG A 321 0.76 7.69 -12.14
N GLN A 322 1.76 7.08 -12.75
CA GLN A 322 1.73 5.72 -13.28
C GLN A 322 3.04 5.03 -12.93
N SER A 323 2.93 3.84 -12.32
CA SER A 323 4.05 2.97 -12.00
C SER A 323 3.98 1.70 -12.83
N LEU A 324 5.10 1.36 -13.47
CA LEU A 324 5.21 0.21 -14.37
C LEU A 324 6.25 -0.75 -13.82
N LYS A 325 5.81 -1.97 -13.48
CA LYS A 325 6.71 -3.05 -13.09
C LYS A 325 7.44 -3.62 -14.31
N VAL A 326 8.76 -3.64 -14.28
CA VAL A 326 9.61 -4.21 -15.34
C VAL A 326 10.57 -5.26 -14.78
N LEU A 327 10.88 -6.29 -15.57
CA LEU A 327 11.83 -7.35 -15.21
C LEU A 327 13.10 -7.23 -16.07
N LEU A 328 14.23 -6.94 -15.43
CA LEU A 328 15.56 -6.97 -16.04
C LEU A 328 16.13 -8.39 -15.91
N ASN A 329 16.36 -9.06 -17.04
CA ASN A 329 16.94 -10.40 -17.08
C ASN A 329 18.48 -10.37 -17.15
N ASN A 330 19.09 -11.49 -16.75
CA ASN A 330 20.50 -11.78 -17.02
C ASN A 330 20.72 -11.78 -18.54
N SER A 331 21.71 -11.01 -18.99
CA SER A 331 22.20 -11.03 -20.37
C SER A 331 22.89 -12.33 -20.73
#